data_AF-A0A932PAS0-F1
#
_entry.id   AF-A0A932PAS0-F1
#
_cell.length_a   1.000
_cell.length_b   1.000
_cell.length_c   1.000
_cell.angle_alpha   90.00
_cell.angle_beta   90.00
_cell.angle_gamma   90.00
#
_symmetry.space_group_name_H-M   'P 1'
#
loop_
_entity.id
_entity.type
_entity.pdbx_description
1 polymer ?
#
loop_
_entity_poly.entity_id
_entity_poly.type
_entity_poly.pdbx_seq_one_letter_code
_entity_poly.pdbx_strand_id
1 'polypeptide(L)' 'MTYRGHVENGVVVLDEPCDLPDGAAVQVSPIPPPAGAKEGEIPSLYERLRPFVGAAKGLPRDLSVNHDHYLYGAPRRQ' A
#
# COMPACT_ATOMS: atom_id res chain seq x y z
N MET A 1 -0.91 23.41 -18.17
CA MET A 1 -0.68 22.99 -16.77
C MET A 1 -1.73 21.94 -16.45
N THR A 2 -1.35 20.80 -15.89
CA THR A 2 -2.30 19.73 -15.51
C THR A 2 -2.22 19.56 -14.01
N TYR A 3 -3.36 19.65 -13.33
CA TYR A 3 -3.46 19.42 -11.90
C TYR A 3 -3.95 18.00 -11.64
N ARG A 4 -3.42 17.36 -10.60
CA ARG A 4 -3.89 16.06 -10.14
C ARG A 4 -4.81 16.23 -8.95
N GLY A 5 -5.74 15.31 -8.83
CA GLY A 5 -6.73 15.31 -7.79
C GLY A 5 -7.48 14.00 -7.77
N HIS A 6 -8.24 13.81 -6.71
CA HIS A 6 -9.07 12.65 -6.48
C HIS A 6 -10.51 13.09 -6.23
N VAL A 7 -11.45 12.15 -6.41
CA VAL A 7 -12.87 12.42 -6.18
C VAL A 7 -13.21 12.01 -4.75
N GLU A 8 -13.62 12.97 -3.92
CA GLU A 8 -14.19 12.75 -2.59
C GLU A 8 -15.66 13.19 -2.60
N ASN A 9 -16.57 12.26 -2.33
CA ASN A 9 -18.02 12.54 -2.24
C ASN A 9 -18.60 13.25 -3.48
N GLY A 10 -18.07 12.95 -4.68
CA GLY A 10 -18.49 13.59 -5.93
C GLY A 10 -17.86 14.96 -6.20
N VAL A 11 -16.96 15.43 -5.34
CA VAL A 11 -16.18 16.67 -5.52
C VAL A 11 -14.75 16.29 -5.91
N VAL A 12 -14.19 16.96 -6.92
CA VAL A 12 -12.78 16.81 -7.28
C VAL A 12 -11.94 17.67 -6.35
N VAL A 13 -11.12 17.04 -5.53
CA VAL A 13 -10.16 17.67 -4.61
C VAL A 13 -8.78 17.59 -5.25
N LEU A 14 -8.08 18.72 -5.35
CA LEU A 14 -6.72 18.76 -5.87
C LEU A 14 -5.72 18.27 -4.81
N ASP A 15 -4.76 17.44 -5.23
CA ASP A 15 -3.76 16.86 -4.33
C ASP A 15 -2.75 17.91 -3.86
N GLU A 16 -2.42 18.85 -4.74
CA GLU A 16 -1.54 19.97 -4.46
C GLU A 16 -2.30 21.31 -4.38
N PRO A 17 -1.87 22.26 -3.51
CA PRO A 17 -2.42 23.61 -3.50
C PRO A 17 -2.23 24.28 -4.87
N CYS A 18 -3.29 24.88 -5.41
CA CYS A 18 -3.21 25.66 -6.64
C CYS A 18 -4.05 26.94 -6.55
N ASP A 19 -3.52 28.03 -7.10
CA ASP A 19 -4.19 29.32 -7.14
C ASP A 19 -4.92 29.48 -8.48
N LEU A 20 -6.10 28.85 -8.59
CA LEU A 20 -7.01 29.10 -9.72
C LEU A 20 -7.93 30.29 -9.38
N PRO A 21 -8.14 31.23 -10.31
CA PRO A 21 -9.03 32.34 -10.06
C PRO A 21 -10.48 31.85 -9.95
N ASP A 22 -11.25 32.49 -9.05
CA ASP A 22 -12.67 32.19 -8.89
C ASP A 22 -13.43 32.33 -10.22
N GLY A 23 -14.25 31.32 -10.54
CA GLY A 23 -15.01 31.28 -11.79
C GLY A 23 -14.23 30.81 -13.02
N ALA A 24 -12.99 30.35 -12.88
CA ALA A 24 -12.26 29.72 -13.96
C ALA A 24 -13.00 28.48 -14.51
N ALA A 25 -13.22 28.45 -15.82
CA ALA A 25 -13.74 27.25 -16.48
C ALA A 25 -12.66 26.16 -16.50
N VAL A 26 -12.99 24.96 -16.00
CA VAL A 26 -12.07 23.83 -15.92
C VAL A 26 -12.63 22.61 -16.66
N GLN A 27 -11.73 21.82 -17.24
CA GLN A 27 -12.06 20.51 -17.83
C GLN A 27 -11.48 19.42 -16.94
N VAL A 28 -12.33 18.48 -16.51
CA VAL A 28 -11.90 17.31 -15.75
C VAL A 28 -11.77 16.13 -16.69
N SER A 29 -10.60 15.50 -16.71
CA SER A 29 -10.36 14.25 -17.43
C SER A 29 -10.00 13.17 -16.39
N PRO A 30 -10.77 12.08 -16.27
CA PRO A 30 -10.38 10.96 -15.43
C PRO A 30 -9.05 10.40 -15.93
N ILE A 31 -8.15 10.10 -14.99
CA ILE A 31 -6.88 9.44 -15.29
C ILE A 31 -7.10 7.95 -15.03
N PRO A 32 -6.79 7.05 -15.99
CA PRO A 32 -6.93 5.62 -15.77
C PRO A 32 -6.06 5.21 -14.58
N PRO A 33 -6.56 4.33 -13.70
CA PRO A 33 -5.77 3.85 -12.58
C PRO A 33 -4.49 3.18 -13.09
N PRO A 34 -3.39 3.21 -12.31
CA PRO A 34 -2.17 2.52 -12.67
C PRO A 34 -2.48 1.04 -12.92
N ALA A 35 -1.87 0.46 -13.96
CA ALA A 35 -2.14 -0.91 -14.38
C ALA A 35 -2.04 -1.88 -13.19
N GLY A 36 -3.18 -2.43 -12.76
CA GLY A 36 -3.30 -3.35 -11.62
C GLY A 36 -4.01 -2.79 -10.39
N ALA A 37 -4.24 -1.47 -10.30
CA ALA A 37 -5.10 -0.89 -9.27
C ALA A 37 -6.56 -0.96 -9.73
N LYS A 38 -7.36 -1.80 -9.08
CA LYS A 38 -8.81 -1.68 -9.13
C LYS A 38 -9.21 -0.50 -8.26
N GLU A 39 -10.08 0.37 -8.77
CA GLU A 39 -10.58 1.54 -8.05
C GLU A 39 -11.14 1.13 -6.68
N GLY A 40 -10.60 1.71 -5.60
CA GLY A 40 -11.10 1.53 -4.24
C GLY A 40 -10.60 0.31 -3.45
N GLU A 41 -9.85 -0.61 -4.05
CA GLU A 41 -9.31 -1.77 -3.31
C GLU A 41 -7.95 -1.43 -2.68
N ILE A 42 -7.96 -1.00 -1.42
CA ILE A 42 -6.77 -1.15 -0.56
C ILE A 42 -6.45 -2.65 -0.57
N PRO A 43 -5.24 -3.07 -1.00
CA PRO A 43 -4.93 -4.48 -1.08
C PRO A 43 -5.10 -5.10 0.30
N SER A 44 -5.82 -6.22 0.34
CA SER A 44 -6.08 -6.97 1.56
C SER A 44 -4.77 -7.32 2.27
N LEU A 45 -4.83 -7.55 3.58
CA LEU A 45 -3.65 -8.01 4.33
C LEU A 45 -3.04 -9.26 3.69
N TYR A 46 -3.86 -10.14 3.14
CA TYR A 46 -3.41 -11.31 2.40
C TYR A 46 -2.59 -10.94 1.16
N GLU A 47 -3.07 -10.04 0.31
CA GLU A 47 -2.35 -9.62 -0.91
C GLU A 47 -1.03 -8.94 -0.60
N ARG A 48 -1.01 -8.11 0.45
CA ARG A 48 0.20 -7.43 0.93
C ARG A 48 1.24 -8.42 1.46
N LEU A 49 0.80 -9.49 2.12
CA LEU A 49 1.68 -10.49 2.74
C LEU A 49 1.99 -11.68 1.84
N ARG A 50 1.27 -11.85 0.71
CA ARG A 50 1.43 -12.94 -0.24
C ARG A 50 2.89 -13.23 -0.64
N PRO A 51 3.76 -12.22 -0.89
CA PRO A 51 5.17 -12.47 -1.22
C PRO A 51 5.97 -13.16 -0.10
N PHE A 52 5.54 -13.03 1.16
CA PHE A 52 6.24 -13.56 2.34
C PHE A 52 5.72 -14.93 2.78
N VAL A 53 4.52 -15.33 2.33
CA VAL A 53 3.94 -16.62 2.67
C VAL A 53 4.82 -17.75 2.14
N GLY A 54 5.37 -18.56 3.06
CA GLY A 54 6.28 -19.67 2.70
C GLY A 54 7.66 -19.24 2.21
N ALA A 55 8.05 -17.97 2.38
CA ALA A 55 9.39 -17.48 2.01
C ALA A 55 10.50 -18.16 2.82
N ALA A 56 10.22 -18.50 4.09
CA ALA A 56 11.12 -19.22 4.97
C ALA A 56 11.12 -20.73 4.70
N LYS A 57 12.09 -21.21 3.92
CA LYS A 57 12.28 -22.64 3.59
C LYS A 57 13.42 -23.25 4.43
N GLY A 58 13.25 -24.51 4.83
CA GLY A 58 14.30 -25.25 5.55
C GLY A 58 14.57 -24.81 6.99
N LEU A 59 13.68 -23.98 7.56
CA LEU A 59 13.82 -23.52 8.93
C LEU A 59 13.26 -24.53 9.95
N PRO A 60 13.81 -24.58 11.17
CA PRO A 60 13.24 -25.34 12.27
C PRO A 60 11.79 -24.95 12.56
N ARG A 61 10.96 -25.93 12.92
CA ARG A 61 9.52 -25.74 13.20
C ARG A 61 9.23 -24.73 14.32
N ASP A 62 10.16 -24.59 15.25
CA ASP A 62 10.08 -23.75 16.45
C ASP A 62 10.87 -22.44 16.32
N LEU A 63 11.33 -22.08 15.11
CA LEU A 63 12.14 -20.88 14.89
C LEU A 63 11.42 -19.58 15.28
N SER A 64 10.10 -19.51 15.15
CA SER A 64 9.33 -18.33 15.59
C SER A 64 9.47 -18.09 17.10
N VAL A 65 9.41 -19.16 17.89
CA VAL A 65 9.51 -19.14 19.35
C VAL A 65 10.97 -18.99 19.81
N ASN A 66 11.88 -19.67 19.12
CA ASN A 66 13.29 -19.81 19.48
C ASN A 66 14.24 -19.02 18.56
N HIS A 67 13.81 -17.89 18.00
CA HIS A 67 14.62 -17.12 17.05
C HIS A 67 15.99 -16.73 17.64
N ASP A 68 16.06 -16.34 18.91
CA ASP A 68 17.31 -16.01 19.60
C ASP A 68 18.26 -17.21 19.74
N HIS A 69 17.72 -18.41 19.89
CA HIS A 69 18.52 -19.64 19.94
C HIS A 69 19.20 -19.90 18.60
N TYR A 70 18.47 -19.73 17.50
CA TYR A 70 18.99 -19.99 16.16
C TYR A 70 19.88 -18.87 15.60
N LEU A 71 19.60 -17.61 15.97
CA LEU A 71 20.37 -16.45 15.50
C LEU A 71 21.59 -16.16 16.37
N TYR A 72 21.47 -16.35 17.69
CA TYR A 72 22.45 -15.88 18.67
C TYR A 72 22.95 -16.97 19.63
N GLY A 73 22.46 -18.21 19.50
CA GLY A 73 22.87 -19.32 20.38
C GLY A 73 22.30 -19.23 21.80
N ALA A 74 21.28 -18.39 22.04
CA ALA A 74 20.63 -18.28 23.34
C ALA A 74 19.99 -19.61 23.80
N PRO A 75 19.75 -19.82 25.10
CA PRO A 75 18.99 -20.98 25.58
C PRO A 75 17.59 -21.05 24.94
N ARG A 76 17.09 -22.25 24.68
CA ARG A 76 15.72 -22.44 24.15
C ARG A 76 14.68 -22.06 25.20
N ARG A 77 13.62 -21.39 24.75
CA ARG A 77 12.41 -21.13 25.52
C ARG A 77 11.53 -22.38 25.40
N GLN A 78 11.47 -23.19 26.47
CA GLN A 78 10.58 -24.36 26.59
C GLN A 78 9.21 -23.92 27.10
#